data_AF-A0A1J3JY58-F1
#
_entry.id   AF-A0A1J3JY58-F1
#
_cell.length_a   1.000
_cell.length_b   1.000
_cell.length_c   1.000
_cell.angle_alpha   90.00
_cell.angle_beta   90.00
_cell.angle_gamma   90.00
#
_symmetry.space_group_name_H-M   'P 1'
#
loop_
_entity.id
_entity.type
_entity.pdbx_description
1 polymer ?
#
loop_
_entity_poly.entity_id
_entity_poly.type
_entity_poly.pdbx_seq_one_letter_code
_entity_poly.pdbx_strand_id
1 'polypeptide(L)'
;LAHEPAHQGIVLLKNSGRSLPLSPRRHRTVAVIGPNSDVTETMIGNYAGKACAYTTPLQGISRYAKTIHQAGCAGVACAGNQGF
;
A
#
# COMPACT_ATOMS: atom_id res chain seq x y z
N LEU A 1 -7.05 -16.29 -9.21
CA LEU A 1 -7.81 -15.21 -9.88
C LEU A 1 -7.70 -13.88 -9.16
N ALA A 2 -8.11 -13.67 -7.90
CA ALA A 2 -8.18 -12.35 -7.23
C ALA A 2 -7.02 -11.34 -7.45
N HIS A 3 -5.77 -11.81 -7.63
CA HIS A 3 -4.62 -10.97 -7.97
C HIS A 3 -4.68 -10.34 -9.38
N GLU A 4 -5.16 -11.07 -10.38
CA GLU A 4 -5.27 -10.61 -11.78
C GLU A 4 -6.24 -9.44 -11.97
N PRO A 5 -7.51 -9.48 -11.48
CA PRO A 5 -8.42 -8.36 -11.59
C PRO A 5 -7.94 -7.16 -10.75
N ALA A 6 -7.25 -7.38 -9.63
CA ALA A 6 -6.62 -6.28 -8.90
C ALA A 6 -5.55 -5.59 -9.76
N HIS A 7 -4.69 -6.36 -10.45
CA HIS A 7 -3.70 -5.81 -11.37
C HIS A 7 -4.31 -5.07 -12.56
N GLN A 8 -5.45 -5.53 -13.07
CA GLN A 8 -6.14 -4.92 -14.21
C GLN A 8 -7.06 -3.75 -13.82
N GLY A 9 -7.54 -3.73 -12.57
CA GLY A 9 -8.49 -2.73 -12.08
C GLY A 9 -7.86 -1.49 -11.43
N ILE A 10 -6.56 -1.50 -11.13
CA ILE A 10 -5.85 -0.32 -10.59
C ILE A 10 -5.71 0.76 -11.67
N VAL A 11 -6.14 1.98 -11.35
CA VAL A 11 -6.09 3.14 -12.26
C VAL A 11 -5.01 4.14 -11.81
N LEU A 12 -4.11 4.51 -12.73
CA LEU A 12 -3.11 5.55 -12.51
C LEU A 12 -3.70 6.94 -12.80
N LEU A 13 -4.13 7.65 -11.75
CA LEU A 13 -4.78 8.97 -11.89
C LEU A 13 -3.81 10.12 -12.19
N LYS A 14 -2.59 10.08 -11.64
CA LYS A 14 -1.58 11.14 -11.80
C LYS A 14 -0.17 10.54 -11.86
N ASN A 15 0.63 10.99 -12.82
CA ASN A 15 2.05 10.63 -12.94
C ASN A 15 2.88 11.80 -13.48
N SER A 16 3.23 12.73 -12.59
CA SER A 16 4.06 13.89 -12.94
C SER A 16 5.55 13.53 -12.95
N GLY A 17 6.34 14.10 -13.86
CA GLY A 17 7.79 13.93 -13.85
C GLY A 17 8.29 12.49 -14.03
N ARG A 18 7.45 11.58 -14.56
CA ARG A 18 7.76 10.14 -14.70
C ARG A 18 8.13 9.49 -13.36
N SER A 19 7.47 9.88 -12.27
CA SER A 19 7.71 9.32 -10.93
C SER A 19 7.47 7.80 -10.86
N LEU A 20 6.52 7.29 -11.64
CA LEU A 20 6.29 5.84 -11.81
C LEU A 20 6.67 5.39 -13.24
N PRO A 21 7.17 4.15 -13.42
CA PRO A 21 7.33 3.09 -12.41
C PRO A 21 8.56 3.25 -11.52
N LEU A 22 8.45 2.78 -10.27
CA LEU A 22 9.61 2.65 -9.39
C LEU A 22 10.55 1.56 -9.91
N SER A 23 11.85 1.85 -9.94
CA SER A 23 12.90 0.87 -10.23
C SER A 23 13.52 0.37 -8.93
N PRO A 24 13.51 -0.94 -8.63
CA PRO A 24 14.19 -1.52 -7.46
C PRO A 24 15.69 -1.24 -7.42
N ARG A 25 16.32 -1.01 -8.59
CA ARG A 25 17.75 -0.67 -8.69
C ARG A 25 18.03 0.75 -8.19
N ARG A 26 17.13 1.69 -8.48
CA ARG A 26 17.24 3.12 -8.10
C ARG A 26 16.62 3.41 -6.73
N HIS A 27 15.48 2.79 -6.42
CA HIS A 27 14.69 2.99 -5.21
C HIS A 27 14.88 1.78 -4.29
N ARG A 28 16.09 1.65 -3.73
CA ARG A 28 16.46 0.49 -2.89
C ARG A 28 15.75 0.49 -1.54
N THR A 29 15.41 1.67 -1.04
CA THR A 29 14.66 1.87 0.21
C THR A 29 13.43 2.71 -0.08
N VAL A 30 12.27 2.26 0.39
CA VAL A 30 10.97 2.92 0.20
C VAL A 30 10.31 3.11 1.56
N ALA A 31 9.94 4.36 1.88
CA ALA A 31 9.08 4.62 3.02
C ALA A 31 7.62 4.31 2.66
N VAL A 32 6.98 3.46 3.44
CA VAL A 32 5.58 3.05 3.28
C VAL A 32 4.81 3.69 4.43
N ILE A 33 3.98 4.70 4.13
CA ILE A 33 3.33 5.55 5.13
C ILE A 33 1.83 5.55 4.93
N GLY A 34 1.06 5.44 6.02
CA GLY A 34 -0.37 5.72 6.05
C GLY A 34 -1.19 4.69 6.82
N PRO A 35 -2.43 5.04 7.23
CA PRO A 35 -3.27 4.19 8.07
C PRO A 35 -3.72 2.88 7.40
N ASN A 36 -3.69 2.80 6.07
CA ASN A 36 -4.02 1.59 5.30
C ASN A 36 -2.78 0.81 4.82
N SER A 37 -1.59 1.18 5.27
CA SER A 37 -0.36 0.65 4.69
C SER A 37 0.04 -0.74 5.19
N ASP A 38 -0.40 -1.13 6.40
CA ASP A 38 -0.20 -2.46 6.97
C ASP A 38 -1.46 -2.95 7.70
N VAL A 39 -2.52 -3.18 6.93
CA VAL A 39 -3.84 -3.58 7.44
C VAL A 39 -4.39 -4.75 6.64
N THR A 40 -5.22 -5.58 7.25
CA THR A 40 -5.87 -6.73 6.58
C THR A 40 -7.38 -6.58 6.44
N GLU A 41 -8.03 -5.81 7.31
CA GLU A 41 -9.49 -5.68 7.37
C GLU A 41 -10.04 -4.67 6.36
N THR A 42 -9.48 -3.46 6.28
CA THR A 42 -9.98 -2.43 5.35
C THR A 42 -9.75 -2.80 3.88
N MET A 43 -8.77 -3.66 3.60
CA MET A 43 -8.44 -4.11 2.23
C MET A 43 -9.52 -4.98 1.59
N ILE A 44 -10.30 -5.72 2.39
CA ILE A 44 -11.30 -6.66 1.87
C ILE A 44 -12.69 -6.04 1.74
N GLY A 45 -12.86 -4.79 2.18
CA GLY A 45 -14.11 -4.06 2.06
C GLY A 45 -15.24 -4.68 2.88
N ASN A 46 -16.46 -4.59 2.36
CA ASN A 46 -17.66 -5.16 2.96
C ASN A 46 -18.04 -6.50 2.31
N TYR A 47 -19.02 -7.19 2.90
CA TYR A 47 -19.45 -8.52 2.44
C TYR A 47 -18.31 -9.53 2.27
N ALA A 48 -17.24 -9.38 3.07
CA ALA A 48 -16.05 -10.18 2.97
C ALA A 48 -16.18 -11.48 3.77
N GLY A 49 -15.91 -12.61 3.12
CA GLY A 49 -15.69 -13.88 3.79
C GLY A 49 -14.28 -13.98 4.39
N LYS A 50 -13.96 -15.14 4.98
CA LYS A 50 -12.61 -15.42 5.49
C LYS A 50 -11.67 -15.80 4.34
N ALA A 51 -10.64 -14.99 4.09
CA ALA A 51 -9.63 -15.30 3.08
C ALA A 51 -8.63 -16.36 3.59
N CYS A 52 -8.03 -17.10 2.67
CA CYS A 52 -6.97 -18.07 2.99
C CYS A 52 -5.69 -17.40 3.48
N ALA A 53 -5.38 -16.22 2.93
CA ALA A 53 -4.22 -15.40 3.29
C ALA A 53 -4.43 -13.95 2.85
N TYR A 54 -3.71 -13.04 3.49
CA TYR A 54 -3.68 -11.61 3.16
C TYR A 54 -2.25 -11.20 2.79
N THR A 55 -2.13 -10.19 1.94
CA THR A 55 -0.85 -9.52 1.68
C THR A 55 -1.09 -8.03 1.77
N THR A 56 -0.57 -7.39 2.81
CA THR A 56 -0.70 -5.94 3.03
C THR A 56 0.13 -5.16 2.01
N PRO A 57 -0.16 -3.87 1.75
CA PRO A 57 0.67 -3.04 0.88
C PRO A 57 2.14 -3.01 1.32
N LEU A 58 2.40 -2.92 2.64
CA LEU A 58 3.74 -3.02 3.21
C LEU A 58 4.41 -4.34 2.83
N GLN A 59 3.74 -5.48 3.02
CA GLN A 59 4.27 -6.79 2.67
C GLN A 59 4.53 -6.94 1.17
N GLY A 60 3.61 -6.45 0.33
CA GLY A 60 3.75 -6.47 -1.13
C GLY A 60 4.95 -5.67 -1.62
N ILE A 61 5.13 -4.44 -1.13
CA ILE A 61 6.26 -3.57 -1.48
C ILE A 61 7.59 -4.13 -0.95
N SER A 62 7.58 -4.70 0.26
CA SER A 62 8.78 -5.28 0.91
C SER A 62 9.39 -6.45 0.14
N ARG A 63 8.65 -7.08 -0.79
CA ARG A 63 9.20 -8.10 -1.70
C ARG A 63 10.15 -7.53 -2.75
N TYR A 64 10.10 -6.22 -3.02
CA TYR A 64 10.85 -5.58 -4.11
C TYR A 64 11.88 -4.54 -3.64
N ALA A 65 11.71 -3.97 -2.45
CA ALA A 65 12.63 -2.97 -1.89
C ALA A 65 12.70 -3.08 -0.37
N LYS A 66 13.77 -2.57 0.24
CA LYS A 66 13.82 -2.40 1.70
C LYS A 66 12.75 -1.38 2.10
N THR A 67 11.92 -1.70 3.08
CA THR A 67 10.85 -0.81 3.54
C THR A 67 11.18 -0.19 4.90
N ILE A 68 10.76 1.06 5.07
CA ILE A 68 10.65 1.72 6.37
C ILE A 68 9.16 2.06 6.52
N HIS A 69 8.56 1.66 7.62
CA HIS A 69 7.12 1.81 7.83
C HIS A 69 6.81 2.86 8.90
N GLN A 70 5.78 3.66 8.66
CA GLN A 70 5.18 4.55 9.66
C GLN A 70 3.66 4.61 9.44
N ALA A 71 2.88 4.58 10.51
CA ALA A 71 1.42 4.73 10.39
C ALA A 71 1.02 6.13 9.87
N GLY A 72 1.81 7.16 10.21
CA GLY A 72 1.49 8.55 9.87
C GLY A 72 0.31 9.04 10.70
N CYS A 73 -0.88 9.12 10.11
CA CYS A 73 -2.08 9.56 10.83
C CYS A 73 -2.82 8.37 11.49
N ALA A 74 -3.56 8.64 12.57
CA ALA A 74 -4.34 7.61 13.28
C ALA A 74 -5.49 7.00 12.44
N GLY A 75 -5.94 7.68 11.38
CA GLY A 75 -7.01 7.20 10.52
C GLY A 75 -7.03 7.93 9.17
N VAL A 76 -7.85 7.44 8.23
CA VAL A 76 -7.88 7.91 6.84
C VAL A 76 -8.27 9.37 6.68
N ALA A 77 -9.08 9.91 7.60
CA ALA A 77 -9.46 11.32 7.62
C ALA A 77 -8.30 12.26 8.01
N CYS A 78 -7.23 11.70 8.57
CA CYS A 78 -6.02 12.42 9.00
C CYS A 78 -6.31 13.77 9.69
N ALA A 79 -7.06 13.75 10.79
CA ALA A 79 -7.41 14.97 11.53
C ALA A 79 -6.24 15.59 12.34
N GLY A 80 -5.05 14.99 12.28
CA GLY A 80 -3.85 15.46 12.97
C GLY A 80 -2.64 14.59 12.68
N ASN A 81 -1.47 15.08 13.07
CA ASN A 81 -0.16 14.50 12.71
C ASN A 81 0.42 13.63 13.84
N GLN A 82 -0.43 12.90 14.56
CA GLN A 82 -0.05 12.24 15.82
C GLN A 82 0.95 11.07 15.68
N GLY A 83 1.43 10.77 14.46
CA GLY A 83 2.46 9.77 14.18
C GLY A 83 3.61 10.29 13.31
N PHE A 84 3.86 11.60 13.33
CA PHE A 84 5.10 12.25 12.90
C PHE A 84 5.76 12.96 14.07
#